data_AF-A0A379S1C5-F1
#
_entry.id   AF-A0A379S1C5-F1
#
_cell.length_a   1.000
_cell.length_b   1.000
_cell.length_c   1.000
_cell.angle_alpha   90.00
_cell.angle_beta   90.00
_cell.angle_gamma   90.00
#
_symmetry.space_group_name_H-M   'P 1'
#
loop_
_entity.id
_entity.type
_entity.pdbx_description
1 polymer ?
#
loop_
_entity_poly.entity_id
_entity_poly.type
_entity_poly.pdbx_seq_one_letter_code
_entity_poly.pdbx_strand_id
1 'polypeptide(L)'
;MTLDLWFGDINELTDQLDATLNQKVDAWFLDGFAPAKNPDMWTPNLFNTMARLARPGATLATFTSAGFVRRGLQEAGFTMQKRKGFGRKREMLCGVMERCLTPTISAPLVLP
;
A
#
# COMPACT_ATOMS: atom_id res chain seq x y z
N MET A 1 6.69 21.84 7.39
CA MET A 1 6.76 20.69 6.46
C MET A 1 7.70 19.68 7.10
N THR A 2 7.28 18.43 7.22
CA THR A 2 8.04 17.35 7.87
C THR A 2 8.31 16.25 6.86
N LEU A 3 9.49 15.65 6.89
CA LEU A 3 9.87 14.50 6.07
C LEU A 3 10.46 13.42 6.98
N ASP A 4 9.79 12.27 7.04
CA ASP A 4 10.23 11.12 7.80
C ASP A 4 10.87 10.10 6.85
N LEU A 5 12.15 9.80 7.05
CA LEU A 5 12.91 8.83 6.26
C LEU A 5 13.14 7.56 7.07
N TRP A 6 12.60 6.46 6.56
CA TRP A 6 12.76 5.13 7.15
C TRP A 6 13.79 4.34 6.34
N PHE A 7 14.96 4.07 6.94
CA PHE A 7 16.04 3.34 6.28
C PHE A 7 15.97 1.85 6.63
N GLY A 8 15.78 0.99 5.61
CA GLY A 8 15.69 -0.46 5.76
C GLY A 8 14.87 -1.10 4.65
N ASP A 9 14.69 -2.42 4.72
CA ASP A 9 13.74 -3.13 3.86
C ASP A 9 12.30 -2.73 4.26
N ILE A 10 11.51 -2.27 3.31
CA ILE A 10 10.13 -1.86 3.57
C ILE A 10 9.28 -2.99 4.17
N ASN A 11 9.53 -4.24 3.79
CA ASN A 11 8.79 -5.40 4.29
C ASN A 11 9.11 -5.73 5.76
N GLU A 12 10.27 -5.33 6.26
CA GLU A 12 10.63 -5.46 7.68
C GLU A 12 10.13 -4.25 8.47
N LEU A 13 10.16 -3.07 7.86
CA LEU A 13 9.72 -1.82 8.47
C LEU A 13 8.21 -1.74 8.65
N THR A 14 7.40 -2.48 7.89
CA THR A 14 5.93 -2.47 8.03
C THR A 14 5.45 -2.75 9.44
N ASP A 15 6.20 -3.56 10.19
CA ASP A 15 5.86 -3.99 11.56
C ASP A 15 6.23 -2.92 12.60
N GLN A 16 7.13 -2.00 12.23
CA GLN A 16 7.54 -0.86 13.07
C GLN A 16 6.59 0.33 12.91
N LEU A 17 5.79 0.37 11.85
CA LEU A 17 4.78 1.40 11.62
C LEU A 17 3.59 1.16 12.56
N ASP A 18 3.67 1.78 13.74
CA ASP A 18 2.73 1.58 14.83
C ASP A 18 1.28 1.98 14.49
N ALA A 19 0.37 1.69 15.42
CA ALA A 19 -1.07 1.91 15.23
C ALA A 19 -1.47 3.39 15.11
N THR A 20 -0.62 4.34 15.52
CA THR A 20 -0.91 5.79 15.43
C THR A 20 -0.92 6.28 13.98
N LEU A 21 -0.22 5.57 13.07
CA LEU A 21 -0.18 5.85 11.64
C LEU A 21 -1.36 5.24 10.86
N ASN A 22 -2.18 4.39 11.51
CA ASN A 22 -3.35 3.81 10.87
C ASN A 22 -4.29 4.89 10.35
N GLN A 23 -4.73 4.72 9.10
CA GLN A 23 -5.66 5.63 8.42
C GLN A 23 -5.19 7.10 8.35
N LYS A 24 -3.87 7.34 8.32
CA LYS A 24 -3.29 8.70 8.22
C LYS A 24 -2.79 9.06 6.84
N VAL A 25 -2.52 8.09 5.97
CA VAL A 25 -1.98 8.34 4.63
C VAL A 25 -3.11 8.75 3.69
N ASP A 26 -2.98 9.93 3.10
CA ASP A 26 -3.94 10.47 2.12
C ASP A 26 -3.60 10.07 0.68
N ALA A 27 -2.32 9.85 0.38
CA ALA A 27 -1.86 9.43 -0.93
C ALA A 27 -0.61 8.54 -0.85
N TRP A 28 -0.60 7.45 -1.61
CA TRP A 28 0.53 6.53 -1.76
C TRP A 28 1.20 6.70 -3.11
N PHE A 29 2.52 6.89 -3.09
CA PHE A 29 3.38 6.69 -4.24
C PHE A 29 4.04 5.32 -4.12
N LEU A 30 3.46 4.33 -4.80
CA LEU A 30 4.02 2.98 -4.82
C LEU A 30 5.05 2.90 -5.95
N ASP A 31 6.29 3.19 -5.60
CA ASP A 31 7.41 3.30 -6.53
C ASP A 31 8.61 2.47 -6.08
N GLY A 32 9.46 2.10 -7.04
CA GLY A 32 10.59 1.20 -6.87
C GLY A 32 11.01 0.59 -8.21
N PHE A 33 11.87 -0.42 -8.18
CA PHE A 33 12.19 -1.15 -9.42
C PHE A 33 10.97 -1.93 -9.92
N ALA A 34 10.88 -2.09 -11.25
CA ALA A 34 9.79 -2.84 -11.88
C ALA A 34 9.63 -4.21 -11.21
N PRO A 35 8.39 -4.73 -11.06
CA PRO A 35 8.17 -5.99 -10.34
C PRO A 35 8.97 -7.19 -10.88
N ALA A 36 9.27 -7.22 -12.17
CA ALA A 36 10.11 -8.25 -12.77
C ALA A 36 11.61 -8.16 -12.40
N LYS A 37 12.07 -7.00 -11.90
CA LYS A 37 13.45 -6.74 -11.48
C LYS A 37 13.65 -6.81 -9.98
N ASN A 38 12.62 -6.50 -9.20
CA ASN A 38 12.67 -6.53 -7.74
C ASN A 38 11.36 -7.10 -7.18
N PRO A 39 11.07 -8.39 -7.38
CA PRO A 39 9.81 -9.00 -6.96
C PRO A 39 9.60 -8.96 -5.44
N ASP A 40 10.70 -9.00 -4.66
CA ASP A 40 10.70 -9.12 -3.21
C ASP A 40 10.10 -7.89 -2.50
N MET A 41 10.08 -6.73 -3.16
CA MET A 41 9.37 -5.55 -2.66
C MET A 41 7.83 -5.68 -2.79
N TRP A 42 7.34 -6.34 -3.83
CA TRP A 42 5.92 -6.30 -4.22
C TRP A 42 5.11 -7.41 -3.55
N THR A 43 5.04 -7.37 -2.23
CA THR A 43 4.44 -8.44 -1.43
C THR A 43 3.02 -8.13 -0.97
N PRO A 44 2.20 -9.17 -0.69
CA PRO A 44 0.93 -8.98 -0.01
C PRO A 44 1.08 -8.26 1.34
N ASN A 45 2.18 -8.48 2.07
CA ASN A 45 2.45 -7.80 3.34
C ASN A 45 2.53 -6.27 3.17
N LEU A 46 3.28 -5.82 2.16
CA LEU A 46 3.36 -4.40 1.82
C LEU A 46 1.98 -3.85 1.45
N PHE A 47 1.23 -4.52 0.57
CA PHE A 47 -0.08 -4.05 0.13
C PHE A 47 -1.09 -3.93 1.28
N ASN A 48 -1.12 -4.91 2.18
CA ASN A 48 -1.97 -4.90 3.38
C ASN A 48 -1.58 -3.76 4.33
N THR A 49 -0.27 -3.51 4.51
CA THR A 49 0.20 -2.38 5.32
C THR A 49 -0.19 -1.04 4.71
N MET A 50 -0.04 -0.87 3.39
CA MET A 50 -0.49 0.32 2.70
C MET A 50 -1.99 0.57 2.91
N ALA A 51 -2.80 -0.49 2.83
CA ALA A 51 -4.24 -0.41 3.05
C ALA A 51 -4.60 -0.05 4.51
N ARG A 52 -3.93 -0.67 5.49
CA ARG A 52 -4.09 -0.37 6.92
C ARG A 52 -3.82 1.11 7.25
N LEU A 53 -2.78 1.67 6.64
CA LEU A 53 -2.34 3.04 6.88
C LEU A 53 -3.12 4.07 6.05
N ALA A 54 -3.82 3.64 4.99
CA ALA A 54 -4.61 4.50 4.12
C ALA A 54 -5.87 5.02 4.83
N ARG A 55 -6.08 6.34 4.78
CA ARG A 55 -7.35 6.97 5.18
C ARG A 55 -8.48 6.51 4.25
N PRO A 56 -9.75 6.42 4.71
CA PRO A 56 -10.88 6.37 3.78
C PRO A 56 -10.81 7.52 2.76
N GLY A 57 -10.92 7.19 1.48
CA GLY A 57 -10.73 8.10 0.35
C GLY A 57 -9.28 8.30 -0.11
N ALA A 58 -8.29 7.71 0.58
CA ALA A 58 -6.89 7.84 0.19
C ALA A 58 -6.63 7.24 -1.19
N THR A 59 -5.69 7.85 -1.91
CA THR A 59 -5.35 7.46 -3.26
C THR A 59 -4.04 6.68 -3.31
N LEU A 60 -3.86 5.87 -4.36
CA LEU A 60 -2.62 5.18 -4.65
C LEU A 60 -2.32 5.30 -6.13
N ALA A 61 -1.05 5.52 -6.48
CA ALA A 61 -0.58 5.44 -7.86
C ALA A 61 0.70 4.62 -7.94
N THR A 62 0.85 3.86 -9.03
CA THR A 62 2.10 3.16 -9.37
C THR A 62 2.30 3.10 -10.88
N PHE A 63 3.56 3.09 -11.31
CA PHE A 63 3.90 3.04 -12.73
C PHE A 63 3.67 1.67 -13.37
N THR A 64 3.56 0.61 -12.58
CA THR A 64 3.39 -0.76 -13.08
C THR A 64 1.92 -1.07 -13.36
N SER A 65 1.69 -1.97 -14.31
CA SER A 65 0.37 -2.55 -14.60
C SER A 65 0.36 -4.08 -14.46
N ALA A 66 1.32 -4.63 -13.70
CA ALA A 66 1.45 -6.06 -13.47
C ALA A 66 0.19 -6.64 -12.81
N GLY A 67 -0.28 -7.78 -13.33
CA GLY A 67 -1.54 -8.38 -12.89
C GLY A 67 -1.56 -8.78 -11.42
N PHE A 68 -0.45 -9.30 -10.89
CA PHE A 68 -0.37 -9.70 -9.49
C PHE A 68 -0.38 -8.50 -8.54
N VAL A 69 0.26 -7.38 -8.92
CA VAL A 69 0.23 -6.14 -8.14
C VAL A 69 -1.20 -5.60 -8.07
N ARG A 70 -1.93 -5.59 -9.20
CA ARG A 70 -3.33 -5.18 -9.21
C ARG A 70 -4.19 -6.05 -8.30
N ARG A 71 -4.07 -7.39 -8.40
CA ARG A 71 -4.85 -8.32 -7.57
C ARG A 71 -4.51 -8.18 -6.09
N GLY A 72 -3.23 -8.12 -5.74
CA GLY A 72 -2.80 -7.94 -4.35
C GLY A 72 -3.31 -6.63 -3.73
N LEU A 73 -3.30 -5.53 -4.48
CA LEU A 73 -3.88 -4.26 -4.01
C LEU A 73 -5.41 -4.32 -3.87
N GLN A 74 -6.10 -5.07 -4.75
CA GLN A 74 -7.54 -5.31 -4.62
C GLN A 74 -7.87 -6.17 -3.41
N GLU A 75 -7.11 -7.23 -3.18
CA GLU A 75 -7.24 -8.11 -2.00
C GLU A 75 -6.98 -7.35 -0.70
N ALA A 76 -5.99 -6.45 -0.68
CA ALA A 76 -5.73 -5.54 0.44
C ALA A 76 -6.87 -4.51 0.67
N GLY A 77 -7.70 -4.24 -0.34
CA GLY A 77 -8.93 -3.46 -0.22
C GLY A 77 -8.99 -2.17 -1.02
N PHE A 78 -8.00 -1.88 -1.88
CA PHE A 78 -8.09 -0.75 -2.80
C PHE A 78 -9.00 -1.05 -4.00
N THR A 79 -9.85 -0.10 -4.37
CA THR A 79 -10.59 -0.14 -5.63
C THR A 79 -9.65 0.29 -6.76
N MET A 80 -9.13 -0.68 -7.51
CA MET A 80 -8.06 -0.46 -8.51
C MET A 80 -8.58 -0.26 -9.94
N GLN A 81 -8.05 0.77 -10.60
CA GLN A 81 -8.31 1.14 -12.00
C GLN A 81 -7.00 1.14 -12.81
N LYS A 82 -7.09 0.73 -14.08
CA LYS A 82 -6.03 0.95 -15.08
C LYS A 82 -6.19 2.34 -15.70
N ARG A 83 -5.10 3.08 -15.83
CA ARG A 83 -5.04 4.35 -16.56
C ARG A 83 -4.01 4.30 -17.67
N LYS A 84 -4.14 5.19 -18.65
CA LYS A 84 -3.14 5.36 -19.71
C LYS A 84 -1.79 5.69 -19.07
N GLY A 85 -0.75 4.95 -19.44
CA GLY A 85 0.60 5.23 -18.97
C GLY A 85 1.21 6.47 -19.64
N PHE A 86 2.30 6.97 -19.07
CA PHE A 86 3.04 8.09 -19.64
C PHE A 86 3.98 7.66 -20.77
N GLY A 87 4.10 8.47 -21.82
CA GLY A 87 5.00 8.23 -22.95
C GLY A 87 4.67 6.91 -23.67
N ARG A 88 5.66 6.01 -23.72
CA ARG A 88 5.52 4.69 -24.38
C ARG A 88 4.82 3.64 -23.50
N LYS A 89 4.57 3.92 -22.21
CA LYS A 89 3.88 2.97 -21.32
C LYS A 89 2.40 2.93 -21.67
N ARG A 90 1.90 1.73 -21.98
CA ARG A 90 0.50 1.53 -22.35
C ARG A 90 -0.45 1.81 -21.17
N GLU A 91 -0.14 1.24 -20.01
CA GLU A 91 -0.99 1.29 -18.84
C GLU A 91 -0.18 1.54 -17.56
N MET A 92 -0.84 2.09 -16.56
CA MET A 92 -0.41 2.21 -15.17
C MET A 92 -1.61 1.95 -14.25
N LEU A 93 -1.37 1.82 -12.94
CA LEU A 93 -2.43 1.58 -11.96
C LEU A 93 -2.62 2.78 -11.04
N CYS A 94 -3.87 3.05 -10.72
CA CYS A 94 -4.27 3.91 -9.62
C CYS A 94 -5.39 3.24 -8.83
N GLY A 95 -5.52 3.59 -7.55
CA GLY A 95 -6.58 3.08 -6.69
C GLY A 95 -7.06 4.10 -5.68
N VAL A 96 -8.21 3.79 -5.08
CA VAL A 96 -8.81 4.55 -3.97
C VAL A 96 -9.19 3.58 -2.86
N MET A 97 -8.92 3.94 -1.61
CA MET A 97 -9.43 3.24 -0.44
C MET A 97 -10.86 3.68 -0.16
N GLU A 98 -11.84 3.11 -0.86
CA GLU A 98 -13.24 3.55 -0.75
C GLU A 98 -13.88 3.22 0.61
N ARG A 99 -13.36 2.21 1.31
CA ARG A 99 -13.89 1.73 2.58
C ARG A 99 -12.98 2.07 3.74
N CYS A 100 -13.58 2.32 4.90
CA CYS A 100 -12.85 2.32 6.15
C CYS A 100 -12.56 0.88 6.57
N LEU A 101 -11.28 0.54 6.70
CA LEU A 101 -10.89 -0.73 7.30
C LEU A 101 -10.99 -0.59 8.80
N THR A 102 -11.89 -1.36 9.42
CA THR A 102 -11.93 -1.46 10.88
C THR A 102 -10.60 -2.08 11.33
N PRO A 103 -9.80 -1.41 12.17
CA PRO A 103 -8.60 -2.03 12.70
C PRO A 103 -9.03 -3.27 13.49
N THR A 104 -8.44 -4.43 13.19
CA THR A 104 -8.59 -5.59 14.06
C THR A 104 -7.94 -5.24 15.39
N ILE A 105 -8.75 -4.89 16.38
CA ILE A 105 -8.29 -4.84 17.77
C ILE A 105 -8.06 -6.30 18.14
N SER A 106 -6.80 -6.76 18.10
CA SER A 106 -6.43 -7.93 18.89
C SER A 106 -6.79 -7.58 20.32
N ALA A 107 -7.74 -8.32 20.90
CA ALA A 107 -8.16 -8.13 22.28
C ALA A 107 -6.92 -8.03 23.18
N PRO A 108 -6.89 -7.14 24.18
CA PRO A 108 -5.81 -7.14 25.14
C PRO A 108 -5.72 -8.55 25.71
N LEU A 109 -4.50 -9.11 25.76
CA LEU A 109 -4.22 -10.34 26.48
C LEU A 109 -4.81 -10.19 27.88
N VAL A 110 -5.95 -10.83 28.13
CA VAL A 110 -6.54 -10.90 29.46
C VAL A 110 -5.66 -11.85 30.25
N LEU A 111 -4.92 -11.30 31.21
CA LEU A 111 -4.43 -12.00 32.40
C LEU A 111 -5.01 -11.23 33.60
N PRO A 112 -5.46 -11.89 34.67
CA PRO A 112 -4.94 -13.15 35.22
C PRO A 112 -5.88 -14.36 35.15
#